data_AF-A0A6J6LMH9-F1
#
_entry.id   AF-A0A6J6LMH9-F1
#
_cell.length_a   1.000
_cell.length_b   1.000
_cell.length_c   1.000
_cell.angle_alpha   90.00
_cell.angle_beta   90.00
_cell.angle_gamma   90.00
#
_symmetry.space_group_name_H-M   'P 1'
#
loop_
_entity.id
_entity.type
_entity.pdbx_description
1 polymer ?
#
loop_
_entity_poly.entity_id
_entity_poly.type
_entity_poly.pdbx_seq_one_letter_code
_entity_poly.pdbx_strand_id
1 'polypeptide(L)'
;MCLGWRSGRDAPARAGEADLIDEEFYAQVGNANWEGFSEREALAAEFAERFALDHLSMDDPFWVRLRGAFTDSEIVDLGLCVGMWVSQGRLNQILDVDGGCRVPSPDAPLTGG
;
A
#
# COMPACT_ATOMS: atom_id res chain seq x y z
N MET A 1 12.33 -8.36 -1.82
CA MET A 1 11.21 -7.45 -2.12
C MET A 1 10.52 -7.00 -0.83
N CYS A 2 10.29 -5.70 -0.64
CA CYS A 2 9.61 -5.10 0.54
C CYS A 2 8.11 -5.44 0.69
N LEU A 3 7.68 -6.62 0.24
CA LEU A 3 6.26 -7.00 0.14
C LEU A 3 5.53 -7.07 1.48
N GLY A 4 6.29 -7.26 2.57
CA GLY A 4 5.73 -7.40 3.90
C GLY A 4 5.98 -6.21 4.82
N TRP A 5 6.48 -5.08 4.32
CA TRP A 5 6.85 -3.94 5.18
C TRP A 5 5.63 -3.37 5.91
N ARG A 6 5.74 -3.14 7.22
CA ARG A 6 4.68 -2.57 8.06
C ARG A 6 5.29 -1.51 8.97
N SER A 7 4.77 -0.28 8.94
CA SER A 7 5.26 0.82 9.80
C SER A 7 5.34 0.43 11.27
N GLY A 8 4.31 -0.23 11.80
CA GLY A 8 4.25 -0.67 13.21
C GLY A 8 5.37 -1.65 13.58
N ARG A 9 5.66 -2.63 12.71
CA ARG A 9 6.68 -3.66 12.97
C ARG A 9 8.10 -3.20 12.64
N ASP A 10 8.27 -2.56 11.49
CA ASP A 10 9.60 -2.29 10.91
C ASP A 10 10.10 -0.85 11.19
N ALA A 11 9.22 0.05 11.62
CA ALA A 11 9.57 1.42 12.01
C ALA A 11 8.72 1.93 13.20
N PRO A 12 8.69 1.24 14.36
CA PRO A 12 7.80 1.56 15.47
C PRO A 12 7.94 2.99 16.00
N ALA A 13 9.16 3.55 15.96
CA ALA A 13 9.40 4.95 16.35
C ALA A 13 8.70 5.98 15.44
N ARG A 14 8.24 5.56 14.26
CA ARG A 14 7.50 6.38 13.28
C ARG A 14 6.03 5.95 13.16
N ALA A 15 5.59 4.95 13.92
CA ALA A 15 4.23 4.45 13.90
C ALA A 15 3.51 4.87 15.19
N GLY A 16 2.94 6.08 15.18
CA GLY A 16 2.21 6.61 16.34
C GLY A 16 1.02 5.74 16.76
N GLU A 17 0.54 4.89 15.86
CA GLU A 17 -0.62 4.03 16.06
C GLU A 17 -0.36 2.61 15.51
N ALA A 18 0.76 2.01 15.96
CA ALA A 18 1.27 0.72 15.45
C ALA A 18 0.29 -0.46 15.55
N ASP A 19 -0.63 -0.43 16.50
CA ASP A 19 -1.55 -1.54 16.83
C ASP A 19 -2.98 -1.33 16.32
N LEU A 20 -3.25 -0.32 15.48
CA LEU A 20 -4.60 -0.07 14.97
C LEU A 20 -5.12 -1.12 14.00
N ILE A 21 -4.21 -1.73 13.23
CA ILE A 21 -4.55 -2.72 12.21
C ILE A 21 -4.17 -4.09 12.78
N ASP A 22 -5.15 -4.98 12.88
CA ASP A 22 -4.93 -6.32 13.41
C ASP A 22 -4.15 -7.22 12.42
N GLU A 23 -3.58 -8.30 12.95
CA GLU A 23 -2.83 -9.26 12.14
C GLU A 23 -3.70 -10.02 11.13
N GLU A 24 -5.00 -10.13 11.37
CA GLU A 24 -5.93 -10.79 10.45
C GLU A 24 -6.09 -9.96 9.18
N PHE A 25 -6.30 -8.64 9.29
CA PHE A 25 -6.35 -7.71 8.18
C PHE A 25 -5.10 -7.83 7.30
N TYR A 26 -3.92 -7.86 7.92
CA TYR A 26 -2.68 -8.03 7.17
C TYR A 26 -2.56 -9.40 6.48
N ALA A 27 -3.11 -10.46 7.07
CA ALA A 27 -3.12 -11.80 6.46
C ALA A 27 -4.01 -11.87 5.21
N GLN A 28 -4.92 -10.90 5.03
CA GLN A 28 -5.90 -10.86 3.95
C GLN A 28 -5.48 -9.91 2.81
N VAL A 29 -4.29 -9.31 2.89
CA VAL A 29 -3.72 -8.52 1.79
C VAL A 29 -3.60 -9.39 0.54
N GLY A 30 -4.23 -8.95 -0.56
CA GLY A 30 -4.31 -9.71 -1.81
C GLY A 30 -5.47 -10.72 -1.88
N ASN A 31 -6.27 -10.85 -0.83
CA ASN A 31 -7.51 -11.63 -0.85
C ASN A 31 -8.73 -10.71 -1.08
N ALA A 32 -9.07 -10.46 -2.33
CA ALA A 32 -10.20 -9.60 -2.71
C ALA A 32 -11.58 -10.12 -2.23
N ASN A 33 -11.68 -11.39 -1.82
CA ASN A 33 -12.94 -12.01 -1.40
C ASN A 33 -13.11 -12.05 0.13
N TRP A 34 -12.22 -11.43 0.90
CA TRP A 34 -12.37 -11.41 2.35
C TRP A 34 -13.51 -10.48 2.76
N GLU A 35 -14.51 -11.03 3.45
CA GLU A 35 -15.71 -10.30 3.90
C GLU A 35 -15.44 -9.32 5.06
N GLY A 36 -14.24 -9.34 5.64
CA GLY A 36 -13.84 -8.44 6.73
C GLY A 36 -13.52 -7.01 6.30
N PHE A 37 -13.31 -6.76 5.01
CA PHE A 37 -13.12 -5.40 4.50
C PHE A 37 -14.43 -4.63 4.49
N SER A 38 -14.39 -3.38 4.95
CA SER A 38 -15.44 -2.42 4.63
C SER A 38 -15.51 -2.17 3.13
N GLU A 39 -16.64 -1.63 2.66
CA GLU A 39 -16.82 -1.25 1.25
C GLU A 39 -15.70 -0.32 0.76
N ARG A 40 -15.29 0.65 1.60
CA ARG A 40 -14.20 1.59 1.25
C ARG A 40 -12.85 0.88 1.12
N GLU A 41 -12.54 -0.06 2.00
CA GLU A 41 -11.28 -0.82 1.95
C GLU A 41 -11.23 -1.76 0.74
N ALA A 42 -12.33 -2.46 0.46
CA ALA A 42 -12.43 -3.32 -0.71
C ALA A 42 -12.28 -2.52 -2.02
N LEU A 43 -12.93 -1.36 -2.13
CA LEU A 43 -12.77 -0.46 -3.28
C LEU A 43 -11.36 0.11 -3.39
N ALA A 44 -10.71 0.46 -2.27
CA ALA A 44 -9.32 0.93 -2.27
C ALA A 44 -8.35 -0.17 -2.72
N ALA A 45 -8.57 -1.42 -2.30
CA ALA A 45 -7.79 -2.57 -2.75
C ALA A 45 -7.98 -2.83 -4.25
N GLU A 46 -9.23 -2.83 -4.74
CA GLU A 46 -9.54 -2.97 -6.17
C GLU A 46 -8.92 -1.84 -7.00
N PHE A 47 -8.98 -0.59 -6.51
CA PHE A 47 -8.32 0.56 -7.13
C PHE A 47 -6.80 0.36 -7.21
N ALA A 48 -6.16 -0.05 -6.11
CA ALA A 48 -4.72 -0.26 -6.05
C ALA A 48 -4.26 -1.37 -7.01
N GLU A 49 -5.02 -2.47 -7.10
CA GLU A 49 -4.74 -3.58 -8.01
C GLU A 49 -4.84 -3.15 -9.47
N ARG A 50 -5.96 -2.52 -9.86
CA ARG A 50 -6.12 -1.98 -11.22
C ARG A 50 -5.06 -0.93 -11.53
N PHE A 51 -4.76 -0.02 -10.61
CA PHE A 51 -3.72 0.99 -10.80
C PHE A 51 -2.34 0.36 -11.07
N ALA A 52 -1.99 -0.70 -10.33
CA ALA A 52 -0.69 -1.34 -10.46
C ALA A 52 -0.56 -2.22 -11.72
N LEU A 53 -1.65 -2.90 -12.12
CA LEU A 53 -1.62 -3.96 -13.14
C LEU A 53 -2.27 -3.58 -14.48
N ASP A 54 -3.34 -2.78 -14.47
CA ASP A 54 -4.13 -2.42 -15.65
C ASP A 54 -4.89 -1.09 -15.45
N HIS A 55 -4.15 0.02 -15.34
CA HIS A 55 -4.69 1.33 -14.91
C HIS A 55 -5.66 1.98 -15.90
N LEU A 56 -5.81 1.41 -17.11
CA LEU A 56 -6.79 1.86 -18.10
C LEU A 56 -8.08 1.03 -18.07
N SER A 57 -8.15 -0.04 -17.27
CA SER A 57 -9.34 -0.89 -17.10
C SER A 57 -10.41 -0.31 -16.17
N MET A 58 -10.19 0.87 -15.58
CA MET A 58 -11.14 1.52 -14.68
C MET A 58 -12.30 2.11 -15.48
N ASP A 59 -13.36 1.32 -15.63
CA ASP A 59 -14.56 1.60 -16.40
C ASP A 59 -15.62 2.38 -15.61
N ASP A 60 -16.65 2.89 -16.29
CA ASP A 60 -17.70 3.71 -15.67
C ASP A 60 -18.38 3.04 -14.45
N PRO A 61 -18.73 1.73 -14.47
CA PRO A 61 -19.29 1.05 -13.30
C PRO A 61 -18.37 1.08 -12.08
N PHE A 62 -17.06 0.91 -12.28
CA PHE A 62 -16.08 1.02 -11.20
C PHE A 62 -16.03 2.45 -10.64
N TRP A 63 -15.96 3.44 -11.52
CA TRP A 63 -15.92 4.84 -11.12
C TRP A 63 -17.18 5.31 -10.38
N VAL A 64 -18.35 4.80 -10.75
CA VAL A 64 -19.61 5.07 -10.05
C VAL A 64 -19.55 4.56 -8.61
N ARG A 65 -19.07 3.31 -8.39
CA ARG A 65 -18.90 2.76 -7.04
C ARG A 65 -17.88 3.55 -6.24
N LEU A 66 -16.71 3.83 -6.83
CA LEU A 66 -15.63 4.54 -6.14
C LEU A 66 -16.06 5.94 -5.68
N ARG A 67 -16.72 6.72 -6.54
CA ARG A 67 -17.26 8.05 -6.19
C ARG A 67 -18.47 8.01 -5.25
N GLY A 68 -19.14 6.86 -5.14
CA GLY A 68 -20.16 6.63 -4.12
C GLY A 68 -19.58 6.51 -2.71
N ALA A 69 -18.33 6.03 -2.60
CA ALA A 69 -17.68 5.75 -1.32
C ALA A 69 -16.60 6.80 -0.94
N PHE A 70 -16.03 7.51 -1.91
CA PHE A 70 -14.97 8.50 -1.76
C PHE A 70 -15.32 9.83 -2.46
N THR A 71 -14.90 10.94 -1.87
CA THR A 71 -14.88 12.25 -2.51
C THR A 71 -13.76 12.35 -3.55
N ASP A 72 -13.86 13.30 -4.49
CA ASP A 72 -12.82 13.51 -5.50
C ASP A 72 -11.45 13.82 -4.89
N SER A 73 -11.40 14.57 -3.79
CA SER A 73 -10.15 14.83 -3.05
C SER A 73 -9.55 13.56 -2.45
N GLU A 74 -10.39 12.70 -1.85
CA GLU A 74 -9.90 11.44 -1.30
C GLU A 74 -9.45 10.47 -2.40
N ILE A 75 -10.06 10.49 -3.59
CA ILE A 75 -9.62 9.69 -4.75
C ILE A 75 -8.24 10.16 -5.23
N VAL A 76 -8.00 11.47 -5.26
CA VAL A 76 -6.66 12.01 -5.60
C VAL A 76 -5.64 11.55 -4.56
N ASP A 77 -5.95 11.68 -3.27
CA ASP A 77 -5.05 11.25 -2.20
C ASP A 77 -4.78 9.73 -2.26
N LEU A 78 -5.81 8.92 -2.52
CA LEU A 78 -5.67 7.48 -2.74
C LEU A 78 -4.73 7.18 -3.90
N GLY A 79 -4.89 7.88 -5.03
CA GLY A 79 -4.01 7.77 -6.19
C GLY A 79 -2.55 8.13 -5.88
N LEU A 80 -2.32 9.20 -5.11
CA LEU A 80 -0.98 9.60 -4.68
C LEU A 80 -0.34 8.55 -3.76
N CYS A 81 -1.09 8.04 -2.78
CA CYS A 81 -0.65 6.98 -1.87
C CYS A 81 -0.24 5.71 -2.65
N VAL A 82 -1.12 5.20 -3.52
CA VAL A 82 -0.84 4.00 -4.34
C VAL A 82 0.36 4.25 -5.27
N GLY A 83 0.39 5.40 -5.94
CA GLY A 83 1.48 5.77 -6.86
C GLY A 83 2.84 5.81 -6.16
N MET A 84 2.92 6.37 -4.95
CA MET A 84 4.14 6.39 -4.14
C MET A 84 4.65 4.97 -3.86
N TRP A 85 3.79 4.07 -3.37
CA TRP A 85 4.19 2.71 -3.02
C TRP A 85 4.62 1.88 -4.23
N VAL A 86 3.90 1.99 -5.36
CA VAL A 86 4.27 1.32 -6.61
C VAL A 86 5.61 1.83 -7.14
N SER A 87 5.83 3.15 -7.15
CA SER A 87 7.10 3.76 -7.56
C SER A 87 8.25 3.31 -6.67
N GLN A 88 8.07 3.32 -5.34
CA GLN A 88 9.09 2.88 -4.39
C GLN A 88 9.45 1.41 -4.59
N GLY A 89 8.46 0.53 -4.79
CA GLY A 89 8.71 -0.89 -5.08
C GLY A 89 9.61 -1.08 -6.31
N ARG A 90 9.34 -0.34 -7.39
CA ARG A 90 10.16 -0.36 -8.62
C ARG A 90 11.56 0.19 -8.40
N LEU A 91 11.70 1.31 -7.68
CA LEU A 91 13.01 1.88 -7.34
C LEU A 91 13.85 0.90 -6.52
N ASN A 92 13.24 0.23 -5.53
CA ASN A 92 13.94 -0.75 -4.72
C ASN A 92 14.44 -1.95 -5.54
N GLN A 93 13.66 -2.39 -6.55
CA GLN A 93 14.10 -3.42 -7.50
C GLN A 93 15.27 -2.92 -8.38
N ILE A 94 15.16 -1.69 -8.93
CA ILE A 94 16.19 -1.11 -9.80
C ILE A 94 17.53 -0.98 -9.08
N LEU A 95 17.50 -0.65 -7.79
CA LEU A 95 18.68 -0.42 -6.96
C LEU A 95 19.17 -1.68 -6.23
N ASP A 96 18.52 -2.84 -6.42
CA ASP A 96 18.84 -4.11 -5.75
C ASP A 96 18.86 -4.03 -4.21
N VAL A 97 18.01 -3.16 -3.64
CA VAL A 97 17.88 -2.96 -2.17
C VAL A 97 16.62 -3.62 -1.62
N ASP A 98 15.87 -4.32 -2.47
CA ASP A 98 14.61 -4.95 -2.10
C ASP A 98 14.82 -6.18 -1.19
N GLY A 99 16.03 -6.76 -1.17
CA GLY A 99 16.44 -7.89 -0.32
C GLY A 99 16.43 -7.60 1.19
N GLY A 100 16.44 -6.32 1.59
CA GLY A 100 16.33 -5.92 2.99
C GLY A 100 15.43 -4.71 3.12
N CYS A 101 14.20 -4.90 3.62
CA CYS A 101 13.32 -3.76 3.91
C CYS A 101 13.67 -3.05 5.23
N ARG A 102 14.96 -2.75 5.42
CA ARG A 102 15.43 -1.93 6.54
C ARG A 102 15.55 -0.50 6.05
N VAL A 103 14.69 0.38 6.56
CA VAL A 103 14.91 1.81 6.47
C VAL A 103 16.20 2.12 7.23
N PRO A 104 17.23 2.74 6.59
CA PRO A 104 18.41 3.16 7.32
C PRO A 104 18.00 4.07 8.49
N SER A 105 18.45 3.76 9.70
CA SER A 105 18.34 4.74 10.78
C SER A 105 19.41 5.83 10.53
N PRO A 106 19.15 7.09 10.92
CA PRO A 106 20.16 8.16 10.81
C PRO A 106 21.50 7.80 11.49
N ASP A 107 21.44 6.91 12.49
CA ASP A 107 22.58 6.48 13.29
C ASP A 107 23.20 5.14 12.82
N ALA A 108 22.61 4.49 11.80
CA ALA A 108 23.12 3.22 11.28
C ALA A 108 24.21 3.47 10.22
N PRO A 109 25.38 2.83 10.32
CA PRO A 109 26.39 2.91 9.27
C PRO A 109 25.83 2.32 7.97
N LEU A 110 26.09 3.00 6.84
CA LEU A 110 25.81 2.46 5.52
C LEU A 110 26.81 1.33 5.22
N THR A 111 26.49 0.11 5.61
CA THR A 111 27.27 -1.06 5.19
C THR A 111 26.70 -1.58 3.87
N GLY A 112 27.39 -1.29 2.78
CA GLY A 112 27.18 -1.99 1.51
C GLY A 112 27.56 -3.46 1.64
N GLY A 113 26.86 -4.32 0.90
CA GLY A 113 27.22 -5.74 0.74
C GLY A 113 28.51 -5.94 -0.04
#